data_AF-A0A838F3F4-F1
#
_entry.id   AF-A0A838F3F4-F1
#
_cell.length_a   1.000
_cell.length_b   1.000
_cell.length_c   1.000
_cell.angle_alpha   90.00
_cell.angle_beta   90.00
_cell.angle_gamma   90.00
#
_symmetry.space_group_name_H-M   'P 1'
#
loop_
_entity.id
_entity.type
_entity.pdbx_description
1 polymer ?
#
loop_
_entity_poly.entity_id
_entity_poly.type
_entity_poly.pdbx_seq_one_letter_code
_entity_poly.pdbx_strand_id
1 'polypeptide(L)'
;MKILMGLLMLVSIGACSHKKNCGDKSSCHKSEVKQQEAAYGGNCAMGLCHKKVVKGDSKHNVEYKGKVYHFSSAEAKDNFLAKIDENIKEADKQWAQLGADRVR
;
A
#
# COMPACT_ATOMS: atom_id res chain seq x y z
N MET A 1 57.39 1.52 -1.44
CA MET A 1 58.20 1.35 -2.66
C MET A 1 57.42 0.48 -3.63
N LYS A 2 57.12 0.98 -4.85
CA LYS A 2 56.95 0.20 -6.10
C LYS A 2 55.71 -0.75 -6.12
N ILE A 3 54.77 -0.76 -7.07
CA ILE A 3 54.79 -0.36 -8.48
C ILE A 3 53.35 -0.07 -8.92
N LEU A 4 53.22 1.07 -9.59
CA LEU A 4 52.17 1.48 -10.50
C LEU A 4 52.17 0.60 -11.76
N MET A 5 51.10 -0.14 -12.02
CA MET A 5 50.79 -0.77 -13.32
C MET A 5 49.32 -0.43 -13.59
N GLY A 6 49.00 0.57 -14.42
CA GLY A 6 49.11 0.48 -15.88
C GLY A 6 47.82 -0.17 -16.38
N LEU A 7 46.75 0.60 -16.58
CA LEU A 7 46.30 1.12 -17.87
C LEU A 7 46.10 0.05 -18.95
N LEU A 8 44.93 0.11 -19.59
CA LEU A 8 44.61 -0.38 -20.93
C LEU A 8 43.90 -1.75 -21.00
N MET A 9 42.58 -1.72 -21.13
CA MET A 9 41.87 -2.48 -22.17
C MET A 9 40.63 -1.70 -22.60
N LEU A 10 40.49 -1.62 -23.92
CA LEU A 10 39.62 -0.75 -24.68
C LEU A 10 38.23 -1.36 -24.85
N VAL A 11 37.23 -0.47 -24.82
CA VAL A 11 36.11 -0.35 -25.77
C VAL A 11 35.53 -1.65 -26.35
N SER A 12 34.30 -1.98 -25.94
CA SER A 12 33.36 -2.73 -26.75
C SER A 12 32.15 -1.84 -27.05
N ILE A 13 32.16 -1.23 -28.24
CA ILE A 13 30.99 -0.58 -28.84
C ILE A 13 30.12 -1.71 -29.42
N GLY A 14 28.96 -1.91 -28.83
CA GLY A 14 27.89 -2.75 -29.39
C GLY A 14 26.59 -1.96 -29.39
N ALA A 15 26.34 -1.21 -30.46
CA ALA A 15 25.07 -0.53 -30.70
C ALA A 15 24.09 -1.52 -31.33
N CYS A 16 22.93 -1.74 -30.70
CA CYS A 16 21.74 -2.26 -31.36
C CYS A 16 20.53 -1.42 -30.90
N SER A 17 20.23 -0.41 -31.70
CA SER A 17 19.01 0.38 -31.66
C SER A 17 17.78 -0.49 -31.93
N HIS A 18 16.83 -0.57 -31.00
CA HIS A 18 15.42 -0.76 -31.32
C HIS A 18 14.58 0.30 -30.60
N LYS A 19 14.13 1.24 -31.44
CA LYS A 19 13.18 2.33 -31.22
C LYS A 19 11.76 1.79 -31.13
N LYS A 20 11.03 2.02 -30.02
CA LYS A 20 9.57 2.34 -29.93
C LYS A 20 9.30 3.01 -28.57
N ASN A 21 9.35 4.34 -28.49
CA ASN A 21 8.26 5.31 -28.69
C ASN A 21 7.34 5.51 -27.48
N CYS A 22 7.58 6.65 -26.82
CA CYS A 22 6.65 7.63 -26.25
C CYS A 22 5.64 7.22 -25.16
N GLY A 23 5.75 7.95 -24.07
CA GLY A 23 4.75 8.07 -23.01
C GLY A 23 5.18 9.08 -21.96
N ASP A 24 5.59 10.28 -22.38
CA ASP A 24 5.64 11.46 -21.51
C ASP A 24 4.38 11.52 -20.64
N LYS A 25 4.55 11.49 -19.32
CA LYS A 25 3.98 12.50 -18.42
C LYS A 25 4.88 12.63 -17.19
N SER A 26 5.47 13.82 -17.11
CA SER A 26 5.43 14.67 -15.91
C SER A 26 6.02 14.06 -14.63
N SER A 27 7.16 14.65 -14.24
CA SER A 27 7.28 15.35 -12.96
C SER A 27 6.30 14.87 -11.88
N CYS A 28 6.82 14.14 -10.90
CA CYS A 28 6.85 14.59 -9.52
C CYS A 28 7.75 13.64 -8.75
N HIS A 29 8.84 14.16 -8.18
CA HIS A 29 9.28 13.66 -6.89
C HIS A 29 8.05 13.77 -5.98
N LYS A 30 7.29 12.68 -5.83
CA LYS A 30 6.27 12.60 -4.81
C LYS A 30 7.06 12.47 -3.52
N SER A 31 7.28 13.63 -2.90
CA SER A 31 7.63 13.78 -1.50
C SER A 31 7.15 12.56 -0.73
N GLU A 32 8.07 11.91 -0.02
CA GLU A 32 7.87 10.72 0.79
C GLU A 32 6.93 11.05 1.97
N VAL A 33 5.70 11.44 1.68
CA VAL A 33 4.58 11.25 2.59
C VAL A 33 4.44 9.75 2.61
N LYS A 34 4.90 9.13 3.69
CA LYS A 34 4.56 7.75 4.05
C LYS A 34 3.02 7.66 4.02
N GLN A 35 2.47 7.34 2.85
CA GLN A 35 1.04 7.10 2.69
C GLN A 35 0.82 5.84 3.51
N GLN A 36 0.38 6.02 4.76
CA GLN A 36 -0.01 4.90 5.61
C GLN A 36 -1.12 4.20 4.84
N GLU A 37 -0.81 3.03 4.29
CA GLU A 37 -1.75 2.26 3.51
C GLU A 37 -2.94 1.92 4.42
N ALA A 38 -4.15 2.24 3.94
CA ALA A 38 -5.34 1.99 4.71
C ALA A 38 -5.41 0.52 5.08
N ALA A 39 -5.71 0.24 6.35
CA ALA A 39 -5.92 -1.11 6.84
C ALA A 39 -6.95 -1.82 5.96
N TYR A 40 -6.72 -3.11 5.77
CA TYR A 40 -7.61 -3.98 5.00
C TYR A 40 -7.85 -3.50 3.55
N GLY A 41 -6.84 -2.90 2.91
CA GLY A 41 -6.96 -2.37 1.54
C GLY A 41 -7.98 -1.24 1.41
N GLY A 42 -8.28 -0.54 2.52
CA GLY A 42 -9.30 0.51 2.56
C GLY A 42 -10.74 -0.01 2.50
N ASN A 43 -10.98 -1.26 2.88
CA ASN A 43 -12.32 -1.78 3.13
C ASN A 43 -12.83 -1.38 4.52
N CYS A 44 -14.14 -1.44 4.68
CA CYS A 44 -14.83 -1.17 5.94
C CYS A 44 -14.39 -2.17 7.00
N ALA A 45 -13.68 -1.70 8.02
CA ALA A 45 -13.19 -2.56 9.10
C ALA A 45 -14.36 -3.22 9.87
N MET A 46 -15.44 -2.49 10.11
CA MET A 46 -16.65 -3.06 10.73
C MET A 46 -17.40 -4.04 9.80
N GLY A 47 -17.32 -3.84 8.49
CA GLY A 47 -17.84 -4.79 7.51
C GLY A 47 -17.12 -6.14 7.62
N LEU A 48 -15.79 -6.10 7.80
CA LEU A 48 -14.99 -7.30 7.96
C LEU A 48 -15.32 -8.05 9.25
N CYS A 49 -15.63 -7.38 10.36
CA CYS A 49 -16.15 -8.03 11.56
C CYS A 49 -17.41 -8.88 11.27
N HIS A 50 -18.22 -8.45 10.30
CA HIS A 50 -19.42 -9.16 9.84
C HIS A 50 -19.17 -10.06 8.62
N LYS A 51 -17.91 -10.34 8.27
CA LYS A 51 -17.49 -11.13 7.10
C LYS A 51 -17.97 -10.57 5.76
N LYS A 52 -18.19 -9.25 5.70
CA LYS A 52 -18.60 -8.53 4.49
C LYS A 52 -17.47 -7.65 4.00
N VAL A 53 -17.05 -7.84 2.75
CA VAL A 53 -16.10 -6.95 2.08
C VAL A 53 -16.89 -5.79 1.48
N VAL A 54 -16.94 -4.68 2.20
CA VAL A 54 -17.60 -3.44 1.76
C VAL A 54 -16.54 -2.37 1.66
N LYS A 55 -16.56 -1.55 0.60
CA LYS A 55 -15.62 -0.45 0.46
C LYS A 55 -15.79 0.53 1.61
N GLY A 56 -14.68 0.91 2.25
CA GLY A 56 -14.66 1.99 3.23
C GLY A 56 -14.55 3.35 2.54
N ASP A 57 -15.20 4.36 3.12
CA ASP A 57 -15.11 5.75 2.72
C ASP A 57 -14.02 6.45 3.52
N SER A 58 -13.13 7.18 2.86
CA SER A 58 -12.08 7.98 3.52
C SER A 58 -12.64 9.09 4.41
N LYS A 59 -13.89 9.52 4.24
CA LYS A 59 -14.57 10.47 5.14
C LYS A 59 -14.88 9.87 6.51
N HIS A 60 -15.03 8.55 6.57
CA HIS A 60 -15.29 7.81 7.78
C HIS A 60 -14.09 6.93 8.08
N ASN A 61 -13.07 7.52 8.71
CA ASN A 61 -11.87 6.78 9.11
C ASN A 61 -11.51 7.02 10.57
N VAL A 62 -10.65 6.17 11.11
CA VAL A 62 -9.93 6.40 12.37
C VAL A 62 -8.49 5.91 12.23
N GLU A 63 -7.54 6.70 12.73
CA GLU A 63 -6.18 6.22 12.94
C GLU A 63 -6.08 5.61 14.34
N TYR A 64 -5.57 4.38 14.41
CA TYR A 64 -5.34 3.69 15.68
C TYR A 64 -4.14 2.77 15.56
N LYS A 65 -3.19 2.90 16.50
CA LYS A 65 -1.93 2.11 16.52
C LYS A 65 -1.15 2.18 15.19
N GLY A 66 -1.12 3.35 14.56
CA GLY A 66 -0.37 3.61 13.32
C GLY A 66 -0.97 2.98 12.05
N LYS A 67 -2.22 2.52 12.12
CA LYS A 67 -3.02 2.03 11.00
C LYS A 67 -4.26 2.91 10.84
N VAL A 68 -4.66 3.16 9.60
CA VAL A 68 -5.87 3.92 9.27
C VAL A 68 -6.97 2.94 8.88
N TYR A 69 -8.07 2.89 9.64
CA TYR A 69 -9.22 2.03 9.37
C TYR A 69 -10.32 2.86 8.71
N HIS A 70 -10.86 2.38 7.59
CA HIS A 70 -11.98 3.03 6.91
C HIS A 70 -13.30 2.35 7.26
N PHE A 71 -14.40 3.08 7.11
CA PHE A 71 -15.76 2.63 7.41
C PHE A 71 -16.72 3.05 6.30
N SER A 72 -17.77 2.27 6.09
CA SER A 72 -18.80 2.56 5.09
C SER A 72 -19.78 3.66 5.53
N SER A 73 -19.84 3.98 6.84
CA SER A 73 -20.70 5.00 7.43
C SER A 73 -20.17 5.47 8.78
N ALA A 74 -20.69 6.59 9.28
CA ALA A 74 -20.40 7.08 10.63
C ALA A 74 -20.84 6.07 11.71
N GLU A 75 -22.01 5.46 11.56
CA GLU A 75 -22.50 4.43 12.50
C GLU A 75 -21.58 3.20 12.55
N ALA A 76 -21.07 2.76 11.40
CA ALA A 76 -20.10 1.66 11.35
C ALA A 76 -18.80 2.01 12.07
N LYS A 77 -18.35 3.27 11.97
CA LYS A 77 -17.21 3.77 12.74
C LYS A 77 -17.51 3.75 14.24
N ASP A 78 -18.63 4.29 14.68
CA ASP A 78 -18.96 4.40 16.11
C ASP A 78 -19.09 3.01 16.76
N ASN A 79 -19.76 2.07 16.10
CA ASN A 79 -19.85 0.68 16.53
C ASN A 79 -18.46 0.01 16.60
N PHE A 80 -17.57 0.33 15.66
CA PHE A 80 -16.21 -0.18 15.69
C PHE A 80 -15.42 0.39 16.88
N LEU A 81 -15.55 1.69 17.14
CA LEU A 81 -14.84 2.38 18.22
C LEU A 81 -15.28 1.93 19.61
N ALA A 82 -16.56 1.56 19.78
CA ALA A 82 -17.07 1.06 21.06
C ALA A 82 -16.29 -0.15 21.61
N LYS A 83 -15.70 -0.96 20.71
CA LYS A 83 -14.91 -2.14 21.07
C LYS A 83 -13.68 -2.29 20.16
N ILE A 84 -12.91 -1.21 20.01
CA ILE A 84 -11.88 -1.09 18.96
C ILE A 84 -10.89 -2.26 18.94
N ASP A 85 -10.35 -2.69 20.09
CA ASP A 85 -9.37 -3.79 20.14
C ASP A 85 -9.99 -5.16 19.81
N GLU A 86 -11.23 -5.42 20.23
CA GLU A 86 -11.95 -6.66 19.91
C GLU A 86 -12.30 -6.72 18.42
N ASN A 87 -12.78 -5.59 17.89
CA ASN A 87 -13.16 -5.47 16.50
C ASN A 87 -11.94 -5.56 15.56
N ILE A 88 -10.78 -5.03 15.96
CA ILE A 88 -9.53 -5.22 15.21
C ILE A 88 -9.16 -6.70 15.15
N LYS A 89 -9.20 -7.43 16.27
CA LYS A 89 -8.89 -8.87 16.29
C LYS A 89 -9.79 -9.67 15.36
N GLU A 90 -11.10 -9.39 15.36
CA GLU A 90 -12.03 -10.09 14.48
C GLU A 90 -11.82 -9.69 13.01
N ALA A 91 -11.66 -8.40 12.72
CA ALA A 91 -11.39 -7.93 11.37
C ALA A 91 -10.07 -8.49 10.81
N ASP A 92 -9.00 -8.57 11.61
CA ASP A 92 -7.72 -9.21 11.26
C ASP A 92 -7.91 -10.69 10.92
N LYS A 93 -8.66 -11.42 11.76
CA LYS A 93 -8.98 -12.83 11.54
C LYS A 93 -9.77 -13.04 10.25
N GLN A 94 -10.74 -12.18 9.96
CA GLN A 94 -11.52 -12.25 8.72
C GLN A 94 -10.69 -11.83 7.51
N TRP A 95 -9.85 -10.81 7.64
CA TRP A 95 -8.93 -10.37 6.61
C TRP A 95 -7.94 -11.48 6.21
N ALA A 96 -7.38 -12.18 7.19
CA ALA A 96 -6.49 -13.33 6.93
C ALA A 96 -7.20 -14.47 6.19
N GLN A 97 -8.48 -14.73 6.47
CA GLN A 97 -9.29 -15.77 5.81
C GLN A 97 -9.68 -15.42 4.38
N LEU A 98 -9.78 -14.14 4.03
CA LEU A 98 -10.12 -13.72 2.67
C LEU A 98 -9.02 -14.07 1.66
N GLY A 99 -7.78 -14.18 2.12
CA GLY A 99 -6.61 -14.48 1.29
C GLY A 99 -6.17 -13.29 0.42
N ALA A 100 -4.94 -13.32 -0.07
CA ALA A 100 -4.35 -12.26 -0.89
C ALA A 100 -5.05 -12.06 -2.25
N ASP A 101 -5.90 -13.01 -2.67
CA ASP A 101 -6.52 -13.06 -3.99
C ASP A 101 -7.88 -12.34 -4.11
N ARG A 102 -8.58 -12.07 -3.00
CA ARG A 102 -9.98 -11.58 -3.07
C ARG A 102 -10.14 -10.07 -2.92
N VAL A 103 -9.06 -9.32 -2.68
CA VAL A 103 -9.16 -7.91 -2.28
C VAL A 103 -8.09 -6.99 -2.87
N ARG A 104 -7.46 -7.37 -3.98
CA ARG A 104 -6.53 -6.50 -4.71
C ARG A 104 -7.03 -6.18 -6.10
#